data_AF-A0A0F7BYF8-F1
#
_entry.id   AF-A0A0F7BYF8-F1
#
_cell.length_a   1.000
_cell.length_b   1.000
_cell.length_c   1.000
_cell.angle_alpha   90.00
_cell.angle_beta   90.00
_cell.angle_gamma   90.00
#
_symmetry.space_group_name_H-M   'P 1'
#
loop_
_entity.id
_entity.type
_entity.pdbx_description
1 polymer ?
#
loop_
_entity_poly.entity_id
_entity_poly.type
_entity_poly.pdbx_seq_one_letter_code
_entity_poly.pdbx_strand_id
1 'polypeptide(L)'
;MAKQHIEKINDTEYTLQHPGMRAAVQMRDRCKNKHGVLIEENYFAELMKHVIVHPKVSWSYFDDEKGEDFDELMTLASEFVNTSYSSFRKSRLQDESKE
;
A
#
# COMPACT_ATOMS: atom_id res chain seq x y z
N MET A 1 16.74 8.02 1.93
CA MET A 1 16.51 7.17 0.73
C MET A 1 15.03 6.84 0.69
N ALA A 2 14.27 7.40 -0.25
CA ALA A 2 12.90 6.96 -0.51
C ALA A 2 12.97 5.52 -1.02
N LYS A 3 12.31 4.58 -0.31
CA LYS A 3 12.32 3.17 -0.70
C LYS A 3 11.16 2.95 -1.65
N GLN A 4 11.46 2.45 -2.85
CA GLN A 4 10.47 2.11 -3.85
C GLN A 4 10.43 0.60 -4.05
N HIS A 5 9.24 0.06 -4.24
CA HIS A 5 9.00 -1.32 -4.56
C HIS A 5 8.08 -1.38 -5.77
N ILE A 6 8.46 -2.16 -6.78
CA ILE A 6 7.63 -2.42 -7.94
C ILE A 6 7.11 -3.84 -7.77
N GLU A 7 5.82 -3.98 -7.95
CA GLU A 7 5.09 -5.19 -7.65
C GLU A 7 4.03 -5.40 -8.73
N LYS A 8 4.01 -6.61 -9.31
CA LYS A 8 3.07 -6.95 -10.37
C LYS A 8 1.93 -7.74 -9.75
N ILE A 9 0.75 -7.13 -9.73
CA ILE A 9 -0.50 -7.78 -9.30
C ILE A 9 -1.28 -8.10 -10.57
N ASN A 10 -1.65 -9.37 -10.73
CA ASN A 10 -2.27 -9.88 -11.95
C ASN A 10 -1.46 -9.51 -13.20
N ASP A 11 -1.95 -8.55 -13.99
CA ASP A 11 -1.29 -8.05 -15.20
C ASP A 11 -0.91 -6.57 -15.15
N THR A 12 -0.99 -5.95 -13.97
CA THR A 12 -0.69 -4.53 -13.75
C THR A 12 0.55 -4.37 -12.88
N GLU A 13 1.51 -3.55 -13.33
CA GLU A 13 2.69 -3.20 -12.54
C GLU A 13 2.40 -1.98 -11.66
N TYR A 14 2.40 -2.19 -10.34
CA TYR A 14 2.24 -1.15 -9.34
C TYR A 14 3.58 -0.77 -8.71
N THR A 15 3.86 0.53 -8.67
CA THR A 15 5.02 1.11 -8.02
C THR A 15 4.57 1.76 -6.72
N LEU A 16 5.08 1.23 -5.62
CA LEU A 16 4.88 1.74 -4.28
C LEU A 16 6.11 2.49 -3.81
N GLN A 17 5.91 3.64 -3.18
CA GLN A 17 6.95 4.46 -2.58
C GLN A 17 6.67 4.67 -1.10
N HIS A 18 7.67 4.43 -0.26
CA HIS A 18 7.52 4.56 1.18
C HIS A 18 7.73 6.04 1.57
N PRO A 19 6.69 6.74 2.07
CA PRO A 19 6.79 8.17 2.41
C PRO A 19 7.67 8.44 3.65
N GLY A 20 8.07 7.38 4.36
CA GLY A 20 8.91 7.41 5.56
C GLY A 20 8.11 7.05 6.81
N MET A 21 8.78 6.50 7.83
CA MET A 21 8.09 5.95 9.02
C MET A 21 7.27 7.02 9.75
N ARG A 22 7.80 8.24 9.84
CA ARG A 22 7.08 9.36 10.46
C ARG A 22 5.84 9.74 9.66
N ALA A 23 5.94 9.83 8.34
CA ALA A 23 4.82 10.15 7.47
C ALA A 23 3.74 9.06 7.50
N ALA A 24 4.14 7.79 7.51
CA ALA A 24 3.28 6.63 7.68
C ALA A 24 2.45 6.70 8.97
N VAL A 25 3.10 6.97 10.11
CA VAL A 25 2.42 7.11 11.40
C VAL A 25 1.47 8.32 11.39
N GLN A 26 1.90 9.46 10.84
CA GLN A 26 1.05 10.65 10.72
C GLN A 26 -0.16 10.41 9.82
N MET A 27 0.00 9.68 8.72
CA MET A 27 -1.09 9.29 7.82
C MET A 27 -2.12 8.46 8.56
N ARG A 28 -1.69 7.40 9.28
CA ARG A 28 -2.58 6.58 10.11
C ARG A 28 -3.29 7.39 11.18
N ASP A 29 -2.59 8.34 11.80
CA ASP A 29 -3.17 9.16 12.85
C ASP A 29 -4.26 10.11 12.32
N ARG A 30 -4.03 10.73 11.15
CA ARG A 30 -5.03 11.57 10.46
C ARG A 30 -6.27 10.80 10.01
N CYS A 31 -6.14 9.50 9.73
CA CYS A 31 -7.24 8.65 9.29
C CYS A 31 -8.11 8.14 10.45
N LYS A 32 -7.77 8.44 11.71
CA LYS A 32 -8.59 8.02 12.85
C LYS A 32 -9.75 9.00 13.08
N ASN A 33 -10.89 8.45 13.45
CA ASN A 33 -12.04 9.23 13.90
C ASN A 33 -11.87 9.73 15.35
N LYS A 34 -12.87 10.46 15.86
CA LYS A 34 -12.89 11.00 17.23
C LYS A 34 -12.81 9.93 18.34
N HIS A 35 -13.05 8.67 18.00
CA HIS A 35 -12.97 7.52 18.91
C HIS A 35 -11.64 6.75 18.78
N GLY A 36 -10.69 7.26 17.98
CA GLY A 36 -9.42 6.60 17.73
C GLY A 36 -9.50 5.41 16.77
N VAL A 37 -10.65 5.17 16.17
CA VAL A 37 -10.87 4.08 15.20
C VAL A 37 -10.40 4.54 13.83
N LEU A 38 -9.54 3.75 13.20
CA LEU A 38 -9.06 4.01 11.85
C LEU A 38 -10.22 3.89 10.85
N ILE A 39 -10.45 4.93 10.07
CA ILE A 39 -11.39 4.89 8.95
C ILE A 39 -10.63 4.30 7.77
N GLU A 40 -10.97 3.06 7.42
CA GLU A 40 -10.33 2.30 6.35
C GLU A 40 -10.43 3.03 5.01
N GLU A 41 -11.58 3.62 4.69
CA GLU A 41 -11.77 4.45 3.50
C GLU A 41 -10.74 5.59 3.41
N ASN A 42 -10.57 6.39 4.46
CA ASN A 42 -9.59 7.47 4.47
C ASN A 42 -8.15 6.95 4.39
N TYR A 43 -7.90 5.82 5.06
CA TYR A 43 -6.58 5.20 5.08
C TYR A 43 -6.19 4.68 3.69
N PHE A 44 -7.07 3.95 3.02
CA PHE A 44 -6.86 3.47 1.67
C PHE A 44 -6.72 4.63 0.68
N ALA A 45 -7.51 5.70 0.83
CA ALA A 45 -7.36 6.91 0.02
C ALA A 45 -5.97 7.56 0.19
N GLU A 46 -5.44 7.66 1.42
CA GLU A 46 -4.09 8.17 1.65
C GLU A 46 -3.01 7.21 1.10
N LEU A 47 -3.19 5.88 1.21
CA LEU A 47 -2.28 4.90 0.61
C LEU A 47 -2.21 5.06 -0.92
N MET A 48 -3.36 5.14 -1.59
CA MET A 48 -3.44 5.37 -3.04
C MET A 48 -2.74 6.66 -3.46
N LYS A 49 -2.81 7.70 -2.64
CA LYS A 49 -2.29 9.02 -2.98
C LYS A 49 -0.80 9.20 -2.67
N HIS A 50 -0.34 8.64 -1.56
CA HIS A 50 1.00 8.87 -1.03
C HIS A 50 1.95 7.69 -1.18
N VAL A 51 1.41 6.48 -1.30
CA VAL A 51 2.20 5.25 -1.39
C VAL A 51 2.22 4.73 -2.82
N ILE A 52 1.06 4.68 -3.49
CA ILE A 52 0.98 4.20 -4.87
C ILE A 52 1.33 5.37 -5.80
N VAL A 53 2.52 5.32 -6.41
CA VAL A 53 3.02 6.41 -7.28
C VAL A 53 2.72 6.16 -8.75
N HIS A 54 2.61 4.90 -9.16
CA HIS A 54 2.29 4.53 -10.54
C HIS A 54 1.70 3.12 -10.62
N PRO A 55 0.66 2.86 -11.45
CA PRO A 55 -0.25 3.84 -12.04
C PRO A 55 -0.97 4.67 -10.97
N LYS A 56 -1.50 5.84 -11.35
CA LYS A 56 -2.31 6.65 -10.43
C LYS A 56 -3.67 5.99 -10.25
N VAL A 57 -3.82 5.27 -9.16
CA VAL A 57 -5.06 4.59 -8.82
C VAL A 57 -6.01 5.52 -8.04
N SER A 58 -7.30 5.26 -8.15
CA SER A 58 -8.35 5.93 -7.39
C SER A 58 -9.51 4.96 -7.20
N TRP A 59 -10.48 5.28 -6.35
CA TRP A 59 -11.67 4.45 -6.16
C TRP A 59 -12.35 4.06 -7.48
N SER A 60 -12.53 5.00 -8.41
CA SER A 60 -13.10 4.73 -9.73
C SER A 60 -12.26 3.73 -10.54
N TYR A 61 -10.93 3.79 -10.44
CA TYR A 61 -10.06 2.85 -11.16
C TYR A 61 -10.30 1.40 -10.70
N PHE A 62 -10.54 1.20 -9.40
CA PHE A 62 -10.85 -0.12 -8.87
C PHE A 62 -12.30 -0.52 -9.15
N ASP A 63 -13.26 0.41 -9.10
CA ASP A 63 -14.66 0.10 -9.40
C ASP A 63 -14.87 -0.27 -10.88
N ASP A 64 -14.16 0.40 -11.80
CA ASP A 64 -14.41 0.28 -13.24
C ASP A 64 -13.47 -0.73 -13.95
N GLU A 65 -12.21 -0.86 -13.53
CA GLU A 65 -11.19 -1.56 -14.31
C GLU A 65 -10.51 -2.72 -13.55
N LYS A 66 -10.23 -2.55 -12.25
CA LYS A 66 -9.29 -3.41 -11.50
C LYS A 66 -9.73 -3.76 -10.08
N GLY A 67 -11.02 -4.03 -9.86
CA GLY A 67 -11.57 -4.33 -8.53
C GLY A 67 -10.93 -5.55 -7.85
N GLU A 68 -10.47 -6.51 -8.65
CA GLU A 68 -9.76 -7.70 -8.19
C GLU A 68 -8.35 -7.43 -7.66
N ASP A 69 -7.67 -6.36 -8.13
CA ASP A 69 -6.34 -5.98 -7.66
C ASP A 69 -6.40 -5.21 -6.31
N PHE A 70 -7.58 -4.71 -5.92
CA PHE A 70 -7.72 -3.76 -4.81
C PHE A 70 -7.27 -4.35 -3.47
N ASP A 71 -7.78 -5.52 -3.09
CA ASP A 71 -7.53 -6.11 -1.77
C ASP A 71 -6.04 -6.45 -1.59
N GLU A 72 -5.43 -7.03 -2.62
CA GLU A 72 -4.01 -7.39 -2.65
C GLU A 72 -3.13 -6.13 -2.60
N LEU A 73 -3.44 -5.12 -3.42
CA LEU A 73 -2.67 -3.87 -3.47
C LEU A 73 -2.77 -3.07 -2.16
N MET A 74 -3.96 -3.02 -1.55
CA MET A 74 -4.15 -2.33 -0.26
C MET A 74 -3.44 -3.05 0.87
N THR A 75 -3.51 -4.38 0.90
CA THR A 75 -2.78 -5.20 1.86
C THR A 75 -1.28 -4.96 1.72
N LEU A 76 -0.76 -5.07 0.49
CA LEU A 76 0.64 -4.86 0.18
C LEU A 76 1.12 -3.44 0.53
N ALA A 77 0.36 -2.41 0.17
CA ALA A 77 0.66 -1.03 0.52
C ALA A 77 0.65 -0.81 2.03
N SER A 78 -0.30 -1.41 2.75
CA SER A 78 -0.40 -1.30 4.21
C SER A 78 0.78 -1.99 4.91
N GLU A 79 1.20 -3.15 4.44
CA GLU A 79 2.36 -3.87 4.96
C GLU A 79 3.64 -3.10 4.66
N PHE A 80 3.78 -2.58 3.45
CA PHE A 80 4.94 -1.80 3.03
C PHE A 80 5.17 -0.60 3.95
N VAL A 81 4.09 0.07 4.36
CA VAL A 81 4.08 1.25 5.22
C VAL A 81 4.27 0.92 6.70
N ASN A 82 3.72 -0.20 7.17
CA ASN A 82 3.74 -0.57 8.60
C ASN A 82 4.96 -1.41 9.00
N THR A 83 5.53 -2.16 8.06
CA THR A 83 6.61 -3.10 8.31
C THR A 83 7.96 -2.48 7.96
N SER A 84 8.99 -2.79 8.75
CA SER A 84 10.37 -2.45 8.38
C SER A 84 10.71 -3.11 7.04
N TYR A 85 11.17 -2.33 6.06
CA TYR A 85 11.51 -2.80 4.70
C TYR A 85 12.35 -4.10 4.64
N SER A 86 13.20 -4.33 5.64
CA SER A 86 13.98 -5.58 5.76
C SER A 86 13.09 -6.81 5.89
N SER A 87 12.03 -6.71 6.70
CA SER A 87 11.05 -7.78 6.91
C SER A 87 10.11 -7.91 5.72
N PHE A 88 9.64 -6.80 5.14
CA PHE A 88 8.76 -6.80 3.97
C PHE A 88 9.38 -7.55 2.77
N ARG A 89 10.66 -7.25 2.45
CA ARG A 89 11.37 -7.94 1.36
C ARG A 89 11.63 -9.41 1.66
N LYS A 90 11.86 -9.77 2.93
CA LYS A 90 12.14 -11.15 3.33
C LYS A 90 10.92 -12.05 3.20
N SER A 91 9.73 -11.55 3.56
CA SER A 91 8.47 -12.29 3.40
C SER A 91 8.22 -12.64 1.93
N ARG A 92 8.47 -11.70 1.01
CA ARG A 92 8.24 -11.91 -0.41
C ARG A 92 9.22 -12.89 -1.07
N LEU A 93 10.51 -12.82 -0.71
CA LEU A 93 11.52 -13.78 -1.18
C LEU A 93 11.25 -15.21 -0.69
N GLN A 94 10.54 -15.37 0.43
CA GLN A 94 10.22 -16.68 0.99
C GLN A 94 9.05 -17.37 0.27
N ASP A 95 8.20 -16.59 -0.42
CA ASP A 95 7.09 -17.10 -1.24
C ASP A 95 7.62 -17.63 -2.58
N GLU A 96 8.55 -16.91 -3.22
CA GLU A 96 9.23 -17.33 -4.46
C GLU A 96 10.17 -18.55 -4.26
N SER A 97 10.55 -18.88 -3.03
CA SER A 97 11.46 -20.01 -2.74
C SER A 97 10.74 -21.35 -2.51
N LYS A 98 9.42 -21.39 -2.68
CA LYS A 98 8.59 -22.60 -2.50
C LYS A 98 8.20 -23.32 -3.79
N GLU A 99 8.76 -22.91 -4.92
CA GLU A 99 8.58 -23.61 -6.21
C GLU A 99 9.60 -24.76 -6.40
#